data_AF-A0A2G6QNY6-F1
#
_entry.id   AF-A0A2G6QNY6-F1
#
_cell.length_a   1.000
_cell.length_b   1.000
_cell.length_c   1.000
_cell.angle_alpha   90.00
_cell.angle_beta   90.00
_cell.angle_gamma   90.00
#
_symmetry.space_group_name_H-M   'P 1'
#
loop_
_entity.id
_entity.type
_entity.pdbx_description
1 polymer ?
#
loop_
_entity_poly.entity_id
_entity_poly.type
_entity_poly.pdbx_seq_one_letter_code
_entity_poly.pdbx_strand_id
1 'polypeptide(L)'
;MKNWLAGIIAAVTFVVYAAHSIMRWWRFETAGYDLGIFDSVVRAYAHFQIPIVWLKGENYNIWGDHFHPILMLLAPLYWIWDDPRMLLLAQAGLIASSVLVVYRFASRKISPKLAPWLTIGYAFSWAIQTLINFDFHEIAFAVPLLALAIDAMDRHSDLVLLLSCFGLLLVREDMGLVVLLFGLIRVWRRP
;
A
#
# COMPACT_ATOMS: atom_id res chain seq x y z
N MET A 1 -8.54 13.11 -22.63
CA MET A 1 -8.30 14.32 -21.80
C MET A 1 -8.52 14.12 -20.27
N LYS A 2 -8.73 12.91 -19.71
CA LYS A 2 -9.07 12.71 -18.28
C LYS A 2 -7.94 12.22 -17.35
N ASN A 3 -6.81 11.75 -17.89
CA ASN A 3 -5.76 11.10 -17.08
C ASN A 3 -4.89 12.09 -16.27
N TRP A 4 -4.80 13.35 -16.71
CA TRP A 4 -3.97 14.34 -16.02
C TRP A 4 -4.55 14.74 -14.67
N LEU A 5 -5.89 14.78 -14.50
CA LEU A 5 -6.52 15.03 -13.20
C LEU A 5 -6.20 13.93 -12.20
N ALA A 6 -6.27 12.66 -12.62
CA ALA A 6 -5.86 11.54 -11.76
C ALA A 6 -4.40 11.67 -11.34
N GLY A 7 -3.52 12.02 -12.29
CA GLY A 7 -2.11 12.27 -12.03
C GLY A 7 -1.86 13.43 -11.05
N ILE A 8 -2.60 14.54 -11.19
CA ILE A 8 -2.49 15.67 -10.25
C ILE A 8 -2.94 15.25 -8.85
N ILE A 9 -4.10 14.60 -8.72
CA ILE A 9 -4.59 14.18 -7.40
C ILE A 9 -3.58 13.21 -6.76
N ALA A 10 -3.10 12.22 -7.51
CA ALA A 10 -2.09 11.28 -7.01
C ALA A 10 -0.78 11.97 -6.62
N ALA A 11 -0.29 12.91 -7.43
CA ALA A 11 0.93 13.67 -7.13
C ALA A 11 0.76 14.54 -5.88
N VAL A 12 -0.38 15.22 -5.73
CA VAL A 12 -0.69 16.00 -4.52
C VAL A 12 -0.81 15.08 -3.30
N THR A 13 -1.49 13.95 -3.42
CA THR A 13 -1.58 12.94 -2.35
C THR A 13 -0.19 12.44 -1.93
N PHE A 14 0.67 12.11 -2.89
CA PHE A 14 2.06 11.71 -2.62
C PHE A 14 2.81 12.81 -1.87
N VAL A 15 2.81 14.05 -2.40
CA VAL A 15 3.56 15.16 -1.81
C VAL A 15 3.06 15.48 -0.41
N VAL A 16 1.76 15.53 -0.19
CA VAL A 16 1.18 15.84 1.13
C VAL A 16 1.55 14.76 2.14
N TYR A 17 1.40 13.48 1.80
CA TYR A 17 1.71 12.41 2.75
C TYR A 17 3.19 12.15 2.95
N ALA A 18 4.01 12.28 1.90
CA ALA A 18 5.46 12.27 2.02
C ALA A 18 5.94 13.41 2.92
N ALA A 19 5.47 14.64 2.69
CA ALA A 19 5.83 15.78 3.52
C ALA A 19 5.40 15.58 4.98
N HIS A 20 4.17 15.10 5.21
CA HIS A 20 3.66 14.81 6.55
C HIS A 20 4.50 13.77 7.28
N SER A 21 4.76 12.60 6.66
CA SER A 21 5.56 11.54 7.30
C SER A 21 7.01 11.97 7.54
N ILE A 22 7.62 12.72 6.62
CA ILE A 22 8.98 13.25 6.80
C ILE A 22 9.01 14.32 7.90
N MET A 23 8.01 15.20 7.99
CA MET A 23 7.92 16.18 9.08
C MET A 23 7.78 15.49 10.44
N ARG A 24 6.98 14.43 10.53
CA ARG A 24 6.88 13.62 11.75
C ARG A 24 8.21 12.97 12.12
N TRP A 25 8.96 12.45 11.14
CA TRP A 25 10.31 11.93 11.36
C TRP A 25 11.24 12.98 11.97
N TRP A 26 11.31 14.18 11.38
CA TRP A 26 12.18 15.26 11.89
C TRP A 26 11.78 15.79 13.27
N ARG A 27 10.50 15.63 13.64
CA ARG A 27 9.96 15.99 14.96
C ARG A 27 10.05 14.86 15.98
N PHE A 28 10.61 13.71 15.60
CA PHE A 28 10.64 12.50 16.43
C PHE A 28 9.24 12.02 16.86
N GLU A 29 8.24 12.22 16.00
CA GLU A 29 6.84 11.84 16.21
C GLU A 29 6.46 10.49 15.56
N THR A 30 7.42 9.81 14.92
CA THR A 30 7.24 8.46 14.37
C THR A 30 7.26 7.41 15.48
N ALA A 31 6.38 6.42 15.39
CA ALA A 31 6.44 5.17 16.13
C ALA A 31 7.70 4.39 15.72
N GLY A 32 8.83 4.71 16.36
CA GLY A 32 10.14 4.13 16.03
C GLY A 32 10.21 2.60 16.18
N TYR A 33 9.24 1.99 16.87
CA TYR A 33 9.15 0.54 17.01
C TYR A 33 8.82 -0.15 15.67
N ASP A 34 7.67 0.14 15.08
CA ASP A 34 7.24 -0.51 13.82
C ASP A 34 8.15 -0.11 12.66
N LEU A 35 8.46 1.18 12.54
CA LEU A 35 9.36 1.66 11.49
C LEU A 35 10.75 1.01 11.59
N GLY A 36 11.27 0.79 12.79
CA GLY A 36 12.56 0.11 13.02
C GLY A 36 12.51 -1.39 12.70
N ILE A 37 11.38 -2.05 12.95
CA ILE A 37 11.15 -3.45 12.55
C ILE A 37 11.23 -3.57 11.02
N PHE A 38 10.43 -2.79 10.28
CA PHE A 38 10.40 -2.87 8.83
C PHE A 38 11.70 -2.39 8.17
N ASP A 39 12.38 -1.40 8.75
CA ASP A 39 13.72 -0.98 8.30
C ASP A 39 14.70 -2.15 8.36
N SER A 40 14.75 -2.85 9.49
CA SER A 40 15.64 -4.00 9.67
C SER A 40 15.35 -5.10 8.65
N VAL A 41 14.07 -5.39 8.41
CA VAL A 41 13.61 -6.44 7.48
C VAL A 41 13.99 -6.11 6.04
N VAL A 42 13.64 -4.92 5.56
CA VAL A 42 13.88 -4.53 4.17
C VAL A 42 15.38 -4.37 3.90
N ARG A 43 16.14 -3.82 4.87
CA ARG A 43 17.60 -3.72 4.81
C ARG A 43 18.25 -5.10 4.71
N ALA A 44 17.79 -6.10 5.47
CA ALA A 44 18.29 -7.47 5.38
C ALA A 44 18.02 -8.07 3.98
N TYR A 45 16.81 -7.89 3.43
CA TYR A 45 16.50 -8.33 2.07
C TYR A 45 17.37 -7.64 1.01
N ALA A 46 17.66 -6.35 1.16
CA ALA A 46 18.54 -5.60 0.26
C ALA A 46 19.97 -6.16 0.24
N HIS A 47 20.41 -6.84 1.30
CA HIS A 47 21.71 -7.48 1.41
C HIS A 47 21.65 -9.01 1.25
N PHE A 48 20.51 -9.56 0.82
CA PHE A 48 20.26 -11.00 0.68
C PHE A 48 20.51 -11.80 1.97
N GLN A 49 20.20 -11.19 3.11
CA GLN A 49 20.36 -11.78 4.44
C GLN A 49 19.03 -12.28 5.01
N ILE A 50 19.12 -13.15 6.02
CA ILE A 50 17.96 -13.56 6.81
C ILE A 50 17.44 -12.33 7.58
N PRO A 51 16.13 -12.03 7.52
CA PRO A 51 15.55 -10.85 8.15
C PRO A 51 15.40 -11.03 9.67
N ILE A 52 16.53 -10.90 10.39
CA ILE A 52 16.58 -10.89 11.84
C ILE A 52 16.26 -9.49 12.38
N VAL A 53 15.35 -9.41 13.35
CA VAL A 53 14.85 -8.15 13.93
C VAL A 53 15.11 -8.11 15.42
N TRP A 54 16.21 -7.47 15.80
CA TRP A 54 16.66 -7.36 17.20
C TRP A 54 15.67 -6.61 18.10
N LEU A 55 14.87 -5.68 17.55
CA LEU A 55 13.81 -4.98 18.29
C LEU A 55 12.71 -5.91 18.81
N LYS A 56 12.53 -7.08 18.19
CA LYS A 56 11.52 -8.08 18.60
C LYS A 56 12.10 -9.15 19.53
N GLY A 57 13.43 -9.28 19.59
CA GLY A 57 14.12 -10.22 20.46
C GLY A 57 15.44 -10.70 19.87
N GLU A 58 16.21 -11.41 20.68
CA GLU A 58 17.48 -12.00 20.28
C GLU A 58 17.26 -13.02 19.14
N ASN A 59 17.96 -12.83 18.01
CA ASN A 59 17.86 -13.69 16.83
C ASN A 59 16.42 -13.90 16.30
N TYR A 60 15.52 -12.94 16.54
CA TYR A 60 14.13 -13.07 16.11
C TYR A 60 14.01 -12.96 14.58
N ASN A 61 13.63 -14.05 13.91
CA ASN A 61 13.36 -14.06 12.47
C ASN A 61 11.92 -13.62 12.18
N ILE A 62 11.74 -12.57 11.38
CA ILE A 62 10.41 -11.99 11.11
C ILE A 62 9.45 -12.95 10.41
N TRP A 63 9.93 -14.00 9.74
CA TRP A 63 9.04 -14.98 9.10
C TRP A 63 8.23 -15.80 10.12
N GLY A 64 8.62 -15.81 11.39
CA GLY A 64 7.83 -16.40 12.48
C GLY A 64 6.72 -15.48 12.99
N ASP A 65 6.61 -14.26 12.47
CA ASP A 65 5.64 -13.24 12.89
C ASP A 65 4.46 -13.16 11.92
N HIS A 66 4.69 -12.58 10.75
CA HIS A 66 3.71 -12.41 9.68
C HIS A 66 4.28 -12.85 8.33
N PHE A 67 3.43 -13.40 7.48
CA PHE A 67 3.80 -13.77 6.12
C PHE A 67 3.66 -12.57 5.18
N HIS A 68 4.71 -11.75 5.11
CA HIS A 68 4.75 -10.56 4.26
C HIS A 68 5.93 -10.53 3.26
N PRO A 69 6.08 -11.53 2.35
CA PRO A 69 7.14 -11.52 1.32
C PRO A 69 7.13 -10.29 0.42
N ILE A 70 6.00 -9.58 0.30
CA ILE A 70 5.91 -8.38 -0.55
C ILE A 70 6.92 -7.29 -0.18
N LEU A 71 7.39 -7.26 1.08
CA LEU A 71 8.41 -6.33 1.54
C LEU A 71 9.74 -6.46 0.77
N MET A 72 10.02 -7.62 0.17
CA MET A 72 11.19 -7.81 -0.69
C MET A 72 11.19 -6.85 -1.89
N LEU A 73 10.02 -6.38 -2.34
CA LEU A 73 9.92 -5.40 -3.43
C LEU A 73 10.49 -4.02 -3.05
N LEU A 74 10.68 -3.72 -1.76
CA LEU A 74 11.26 -2.47 -1.29
C LEU A 74 12.79 -2.53 -1.19
N ALA A 75 13.41 -3.71 -1.31
CA ALA A 75 14.86 -3.88 -1.22
C ALA A 75 15.64 -2.95 -2.17
N PRO A 76 15.23 -2.74 -3.45
CA PRO A 76 15.94 -1.84 -4.34
C PRO A 76 15.99 -0.37 -3.88
N LEU A 77 15.03 0.06 -3.05
CA LEU A 77 15.02 1.41 -2.49
C LEU A 77 16.23 1.65 -1.58
N TYR A 78 16.66 0.62 -0.86
CA TYR A 78 17.79 0.67 0.07
C TYR A 78 19.15 0.68 -0.66
N TRP A 79 19.20 0.27 -1.93
CA TRP A 79 20.38 0.45 -2.78
C TRP A 79 20.55 1.89 -3.26
N ILE A 80 19.44 2.65 -3.33
CA ILE A 80 19.46 4.08 -3.69
C ILE A 80 19.78 4.92 -2.46
N TRP A 81 19.08 4.64 -1.35
CA TRP A 81 19.26 5.35 -0.10
C TRP A 81 18.93 4.45 1.09
N ASP A 82 19.97 4.09 1.85
CA ASP A 82 19.90 3.14 2.96
C ASP A 82 19.36 3.79 4.27
N ASP A 83 18.11 4.27 4.22
CA ASP A 83 17.48 5.06 5.28
C ASP A 83 15.98 4.72 5.46
N PRO A 84 15.48 4.59 6.70
CA PRO A 84 14.07 4.23 6.98
C PRO A 84 13.05 5.22 6.40
N ARG A 85 13.44 6.46 6.13
CA ARG A 85 12.57 7.43 5.45
C ARG A 85 12.14 6.96 4.06
N MET A 86 12.90 6.09 3.40
CA MET A 86 12.48 5.47 2.13
C MET A 86 11.17 4.67 2.27
N LEU A 87 10.95 4.04 3.43
CA LEU A 87 9.71 3.30 3.69
C LEU A 87 8.52 4.25 3.84
N LEU A 88 8.70 5.40 4.49
CA LEU A 88 7.67 6.43 4.60
C LEU A 88 7.27 6.97 3.22
N LEU A 89 8.26 7.21 2.35
CA LEU A 89 8.04 7.63 0.96
C LEU A 89 7.36 6.52 0.14
N ALA A 90 7.76 5.26 0.33
CA ALA A 90 7.16 4.11 -0.34
C ALA A 90 5.68 3.96 0.02
N GLN A 91 5.32 4.07 1.30
CA GLN A 91 3.92 4.05 1.74
C GLN A 91 3.12 5.19 1.11
N ALA A 92 3.63 6.43 1.13
CA ALA A 92 2.97 7.55 0.45
C ALA A 92 2.78 7.28 -1.06
N GLY A 93 3.77 6.66 -1.71
CA GLY A 93 3.71 6.24 -3.11
C GLY A 93 2.65 5.17 -3.39
N LEU A 94 2.53 4.17 -2.52
CA LEU A 94 1.51 3.12 -2.61
C LEU A 94 0.11 3.71 -2.52
N ILE A 95 -0.13 4.60 -1.54
CA ILE A 95 -1.40 5.32 -1.41
C ILE A 95 -1.68 6.16 -2.66
N ALA A 96 -0.72 6.96 -3.11
CA ALA A 96 -0.87 7.77 -4.32
C ALA A 96 -1.14 6.92 -5.58
N SER A 97 -0.55 5.73 -5.69
CA SER A 97 -0.82 4.83 -6.82
C SER A 97 -2.26 4.33 -6.84
N SER A 98 -2.85 4.07 -5.66
CA SER A 98 -4.25 3.64 -5.54
C SER A 98 -5.24 4.71 -6.03
N VAL A 99 -4.90 6.00 -5.88
CA VAL A 99 -5.70 7.14 -6.33
C VAL A 99 -5.97 7.07 -7.84
N LEU A 100 -4.99 6.63 -8.63
CA LEU A 100 -5.13 6.49 -10.08
C LEU A 100 -6.24 5.49 -10.43
N VAL A 101 -6.30 4.38 -9.70
CA VAL A 101 -7.28 3.32 -9.90
C VAL A 101 -8.66 3.77 -9.44
N VAL A 102 -8.74 4.36 -8.24
CA VAL A 102 -10.00 4.89 -7.68
C VAL A 102 -10.60 5.96 -8.59
N TYR A 103 -9.79 6.89 -9.13
CA TYR A 103 -10.29 7.90 -10.07
C TYR A 103 -10.84 7.28 -11.35
N ARG A 104 -10.15 6.28 -11.90
CA ARG A 104 -10.59 5.58 -13.11
C ARG A 104 -11.89 4.82 -12.88
N PHE A 105 -12.03 4.18 -11.73
CA PHE A 105 -13.25 3.50 -11.31
C PHE A 105 -14.40 4.51 -11.13
N ALA A 106 -14.20 5.56 -10.34
CA ALA A 106 -15.19 6.60 -10.10
C ALA A 106 -15.66 7.27 -11.40
N SER A 107 -14.75 7.53 -12.33
CA SER A 107 -15.06 8.14 -13.64
C SER A 107 -15.97 7.29 -14.53
N ARG A 108 -16.10 5.98 -14.25
CA ARG A 108 -17.06 5.08 -14.94
C ARG A 108 -18.38 4.94 -14.20
N LYS A 109 -18.41 5.20 -12.88
CA LYS A 109 -19.57 4.96 -12.01
C LYS A 109 -20.39 6.19 -11.71
N ILE A 110 -19.76 7.37 -11.69
CA ILE A 110 -20.43 8.62 -11.32
C ILE A 110 -20.13 9.71 -12.33
N SER A 111 -20.79 10.87 -12.16
CA SER A 111 -20.66 11.97 -13.10
C SER A 111 -19.20 12.47 -13.17
N PRO A 112 -18.74 12.96 -14.34
CA PRO A 112 -17.36 13.46 -14.50
C PRO A 112 -17.02 14.62 -13.56
N LYS A 113 -18.03 15.38 -13.11
CA LYS A 113 -17.85 16.49 -12.15
C LYS A 113 -17.64 15.99 -10.72
N LEU A 114 -18.22 14.84 -10.35
CA LEU A 114 -18.15 14.28 -9.00
C LEU A 114 -17.00 13.28 -8.82
N ALA A 115 -16.52 12.64 -9.89
CA ALA A 115 -15.41 11.69 -9.84
C ALA A 115 -14.13 12.25 -9.17
N PRO A 116 -13.68 13.48 -9.45
CA PRO A 116 -12.54 14.08 -8.74
C PRO A 116 -12.80 14.24 -7.24
N TRP A 117 -13.98 14.70 -6.85
CA TRP A 117 -14.33 14.93 -5.45
C TRP A 117 -14.41 13.63 -4.64
N LEU A 118 -14.99 12.57 -5.21
CA LEU A 118 -14.96 11.24 -4.57
C LEU A 118 -13.53 10.75 -4.39
N THR A 119 -12.69 10.94 -5.41
CA THR A 119 -11.29 10.51 -5.37
C THR A 119 -10.49 11.29 -4.32
N ILE A 120 -10.68 12.61 -4.23
CA ILE A 120 -10.07 13.46 -3.20
C ILE A 120 -10.58 13.05 -1.81
N GLY A 121 -11.89 12.82 -1.66
CA GLY A 121 -12.48 12.35 -0.41
C GLY A 121 -11.93 11.01 0.05
N TYR A 122 -11.70 10.07 -0.88
CA TYR A 122 -10.98 8.83 -0.62
C TYR A 122 -9.53 9.10 -0.18
N ALA A 123 -8.80 9.86 -0.98
CA ALA A 123 -7.37 10.08 -0.82
C ALA A 123 -7.02 10.79 0.49
N PHE A 124 -7.88 11.70 0.96
CA PHE A 124 -7.72 12.46 2.21
C PHE A 124 -8.72 12.04 3.28
N SER A 125 -9.24 10.81 3.20
CA SER A 125 -10.12 10.26 4.22
C SER A 125 -9.37 10.03 5.53
N TRP A 126 -10.14 9.99 6.63
CA TRP A 126 -9.59 9.66 7.95
C TRP A 126 -8.89 8.29 7.97
N ALA A 127 -9.42 7.30 7.24
CA ALA A 127 -8.81 5.98 7.16
C ALA A 127 -7.40 6.01 6.57
N ILE A 128 -7.21 6.74 5.45
CA ILE A 128 -5.89 6.89 4.83
C ILE A 128 -4.96 7.72 5.74
N GLN A 129 -5.47 8.80 6.35
CA GLN A 129 -4.67 9.59 7.28
C GLN A 129 -4.18 8.77 8.49
N THR A 130 -5.03 7.91 9.04
CA THR A 130 -4.68 7.02 10.16
C THR A 130 -3.59 6.03 9.75
N LEU A 131 -3.70 5.43 8.57
CA LEU A 131 -2.65 4.55 8.02
C LEU A 131 -1.31 5.28 7.89
N ILE A 132 -1.32 6.52 7.36
CA ILE A 132 -0.13 7.35 7.24
C ILE A 132 0.47 7.74 8.60
N ASN A 133 -0.37 7.95 9.62
CA ASN A 133 0.05 8.30 10.98
C ASN A 133 0.67 7.12 11.75
N PHE A 134 0.42 5.89 11.31
CA PHE A 134 0.98 4.70 11.94
C PHE A 134 2.35 4.31 11.35
N ASP A 135 2.97 5.18 10.55
CA ASP A 135 4.23 4.93 9.84
C ASP A 135 4.14 3.72 8.91
N PHE A 136 5.29 3.26 8.37
CA PHE A 136 5.29 2.23 7.35
C PHE A 136 4.79 0.89 7.89
N HIS A 137 3.83 0.29 7.17
CA HIS A 137 3.33 -1.06 7.41
C HIS A 137 3.12 -1.78 6.08
N GLU A 138 3.32 -3.10 6.05
CA GLU A 138 3.12 -3.96 4.88
C GLU A 138 1.70 -3.84 4.30
N ILE A 139 0.68 -3.59 5.15
CA ILE A 139 -0.71 -3.38 4.73
C ILE A 139 -0.84 -2.24 3.72
N ALA A 140 0.07 -1.27 3.67
CA ALA A 140 0.05 -0.21 2.67
C ALA A 140 0.05 -0.75 1.22
N PHE A 141 0.66 -1.92 0.98
CA PHE A 141 0.60 -2.60 -0.32
C PHE A 141 -0.81 -3.11 -0.66
N ALA A 142 -1.62 -3.46 0.34
CA ALA A 142 -2.99 -3.90 0.11
C ALA A 142 -3.84 -2.79 -0.50
N VAL A 143 -3.57 -1.51 -0.18
CA VAL A 143 -4.40 -0.38 -0.64
C VAL A 143 -4.51 -0.30 -2.18
N PRO A 144 -3.42 -0.24 -2.97
CA PRO A 144 -3.52 -0.27 -4.43
C PRO A 144 -4.02 -1.62 -4.97
N LEU A 145 -3.70 -2.75 -4.32
CA LEU A 145 -4.15 -4.07 -4.75
C LEU A 145 -5.67 -4.26 -4.59
N LEU A 146 -6.25 -3.77 -3.50
CA LEU A 146 -7.68 -3.74 -3.25
C LEU A 146 -8.39 -2.85 -4.27
N ALA A 147 -7.84 -1.66 -4.53
CA ALA A 147 -8.38 -0.76 -5.55
C ALA A 147 -8.39 -1.44 -6.93
N LEU A 148 -7.32 -2.14 -7.30
CA LEU A 148 -7.21 -2.91 -8.53
C LEU A 148 -8.19 -4.09 -8.57
N ALA A 149 -8.35 -4.85 -7.48
CA ALA A 149 -9.28 -5.96 -7.40
C ALA A 149 -10.74 -5.49 -7.59
N ILE A 150 -11.13 -4.37 -6.96
CA ILE A 150 -12.45 -3.77 -7.11
C ILE A 150 -12.66 -3.26 -8.56
N ASP A 151 -11.67 -2.56 -9.13
CA ASP A 151 -11.69 -2.08 -10.51
C ASP A 151 -11.74 -3.24 -11.53
N ALA A 152 -11.07 -4.36 -11.24
CA ALA A 152 -11.09 -5.56 -12.06
C ALA A 152 -12.43 -6.28 -12.02
N MET A 153 -13.04 -6.40 -10.84
CA MET A 153 -14.40 -6.92 -10.66
C MET A 153 -15.42 -6.11 -11.45
N ASP A 154 -15.28 -4.79 -11.48
CA ASP A 154 -16.13 -3.89 -12.27
C ASP A 154 -15.99 -4.10 -13.78
N ARG A 155 -14.75 -4.31 -14.24
CA ARG A 155 -14.45 -4.49 -15.67
C ARG A 155 -14.51 -5.94 -16.13
N HIS A 156 -14.94 -6.87 -15.27
CA HIS A 156 -14.93 -8.31 -15.52
C HIS A 156 -13.56 -8.85 -15.99
N SER A 157 -12.47 -8.32 -15.40
CA SER A 157 -11.10 -8.68 -15.77
C SER A 157 -10.53 -9.70 -14.78
N ASP A 158 -10.79 -10.98 -15.03
CA ASP A 158 -10.41 -12.06 -14.13
C ASP A 158 -8.90 -12.17 -13.92
N LEU A 159 -8.10 -11.91 -14.95
CA LEU A 159 -6.63 -11.91 -14.82
C LEU A 159 -6.15 -10.84 -13.84
N VAL A 160 -6.65 -9.60 -13.94
CA VAL A 160 -6.25 -8.52 -13.03
C VAL A 160 -6.73 -8.83 -11.61
N LEU A 161 -7.95 -9.35 -11.45
CA LEU A 161 -8.46 -9.78 -10.16
C LEU A 161 -7.58 -10.86 -9.52
N LEU A 162 -7.20 -11.89 -10.29
CA LEU A 162 -6.33 -12.97 -9.82
C LEU A 162 -4.95 -12.45 -9.43
N LEU A 163 -4.33 -11.59 -10.24
CA LEU A 163 -3.03 -10.99 -9.92
C LEU A 163 -3.10 -10.10 -8.67
N SER A 164 -4.16 -9.31 -8.52
CA SER A 164 -4.38 -8.51 -7.31
C SER A 164 -4.58 -9.39 -6.07
N CYS A 165 -5.38 -10.47 -6.18
CA CYS A 165 -5.58 -11.42 -5.09
C CYS A 165 -4.28 -12.16 -4.72
N PHE A 166 -3.51 -12.59 -5.70
CA PHE A 166 -2.20 -13.18 -5.47
C PHE A 166 -1.27 -12.21 -4.75
N GLY A 167 -1.22 -10.94 -5.19
CA GLY A 167 -0.48 -9.89 -4.50
C GLY A 167 -0.93 -9.72 -3.05
N LEU A 168 -2.24 -9.73 -2.77
CA LEU A 168 -2.77 -9.62 -1.41
C LEU A 168 -2.30 -10.77 -0.50
N LEU A 169 -2.21 -12.00 -1.01
CA LEU A 169 -1.68 -13.14 -0.26
C LEU A 169 -0.18 -13.00 0.08
N LEU A 170 0.55 -12.15 -0.64
CA LEU A 170 1.95 -11.83 -0.33
C LEU A 170 2.10 -10.64 0.64
N VAL A 171 1.02 -9.88 0.89
CA VAL A 171 1.02 -8.76 1.83
C VAL A 171 1.03 -9.27 3.26
N ARG A 172 0.05 -10.12 3.59
CA ARG A 172 -0.10 -10.70 4.92
C ARG A 172 -1.06 -11.89 4.87
N GLU A 173 -0.88 -12.84 5.78
CA GLU A 173 -1.65 -14.09 5.83
C GLU A 173 -3.16 -13.89 6.07
N ASP A 174 -3.56 -12.85 6.79
CA ASP A 174 -4.96 -12.53 7.07
C ASP A 174 -5.72 -12.01 5.83
N MET A 175 -5.01 -11.60 4.78
CA MET A 175 -5.60 -11.21 3.49
C MET A 175 -6.30 -12.37 2.78
N GLY A 176 -6.05 -13.62 3.19
CA GLY A 176 -6.77 -14.80 2.69
C GLY A 176 -8.29 -14.69 2.83
N LEU A 177 -8.78 -14.05 3.91
CA LEU A 177 -10.21 -13.78 4.09
C LEU A 177 -10.74 -12.80 3.05
N VAL A 178 -9.98 -11.76 2.74
CA VAL A 178 -10.35 -10.77 1.72
C VAL A 178 -10.39 -11.42 0.33
N VAL A 179 -9.41 -12.26 0.02
CA VAL A 179 -9.35 -13.02 -1.25
C VAL A 179 -10.54 -13.98 -1.37
N LEU A 180 -10.90 -14.67 -0.29
CA LEU A 180 -12.09 -15.52 -0.24
C LEU A 180 -13.36 -14.72 -0.57
N LEU A 181 -13.53 -13.53 0.02
CA LEU A 181 -14.68 -12.67 -0.27
C LEU A 181 -14.73 -12.24 -1.74
N PHE A 182 -13.61 -11.83 -2.34
CA PHE A 182 -13.56 -11.53 -3.77
C PHE A 182 -13.96 -12.75 -4.62
N GLY A 183 -13.48 -13.94 -4.27
CA GLY A 183 -13.85 -15.19 -4.92
C GLY A 183 -15.35 -15.48 -4.85
N LEU A 184 -15.95 -15.37 -3.66
CA LEU A 184 -17.39 -15.57 -3.45
C LEU A 184 -18.23 -14.57 -4.25
N ILE A 185 -17.89 -13.27 -4.19
CA ILE A 185 -18.60 -12.24 -4.95
C ILE A 185 -18.46 -12.49 -6.46
N ARG A 186 -17.28 -12.92 -6.93
CA ARG A 186 -17.04 -13.22 -8.34
C ARG A 186 -17.85 -14.42 -8.85
N VAL A 187 -18.00 -15.46 -8.03
CA VAL A 187 -18.85 -16.63 -8.32
C VAL A 187 -20.32 -16.26 -8.30
N TRP A 188 -20.76 -15.46 -7.32
CA TRP A 188 -22.15 -15.04 -7.20
C TRP A 188 -22.60 -14.13 -8.36
N ARG A 189 -21.69 -13.29 -8.87
CA ARG A 189 -21.94 -12.42 -10.04
C ARG A 189 -21.65 -13.10 -11.38
N ARG A 190 -21.55 -14.43 -11.44
CA ARG A 190 -21.46 -15.12 -12.72
C ARG A 190 -22.77 -14.88 -13.51
N PRO A 191 -22.68 -14.51 -14.79
CA PRO A 191 -23.86 -14.44 -15.65
C PRO A 191 -24.52 -15.82 -15.80
#